data_AF-A0A957F6L3-F1
#
_entry.id   AF-A0A957F6L3-F1
#
_cell.length_a   1.000
_cell.length_b   1.000
_cell.length_c   1.000
_cell.angle_alpha   90.00
_cell.angle_beta   90.00
_cell.angle_gamma   90.00
#
_symmetry.space_group_name_H-M   'P 1'
#
loop_
_entity.id
_entity.type
_entity.pdbx_description
1 polymer ?
#
loop_
_entity_poly.entity_id
_entity_poly.type
_entity_poly.pdbx_seq_one_letter_code
_entity_poly.pdbx_strand_id
1 'polypeptide(L)'
;SPADDDLPFGLDNAVAVQAMFPVTSREEMRGLRGYVDIFGQRNALASVNDYAWPLIWDGLMARLLAVPAYQDLFAAAYPDVPREQLSFAHAANALAAYQMETFTFLDSPWDRYLLGDQAALSPEALAGAQLFYGAAGCAQCHGGPLLSDLQFHNIGVPQIGPGKGLEEPYDFGRARETGDPGDLFAFRTPPLRNVAITGPWMHNGAYLTLEAAVRHHLDPAQAVATYDLRQLSPLLLEEDSGDPAVHTAALAAPSFAMPAVDLTAAEVAALLAFLDALTSPSAADLAHTIPTAVPSGLTVGGN
;
A
#
# COMPACT_ATOMS: atom_id res chain seq x y z
N SER A 1 12.79 -2.59 12.15
CA SER A 1 12.15 -3.04 10.89
C SER A 1 11.97 -4.54 10.98
N PRO A 2 11.28 -5.23 10.05
CA PRO A 2 11.20 -6.70 10.09
C PRO A 2 12.55 -7.43 10.01
N ALA A 3 13.59 -6.75 9.51
CA ALA A 3 14.96 -7.26 9.46
C ALA A 3 15.82 -6.90 10.69
N ASP A 4 15.30 -6.10 11.63
CA ASP A 4 16.02 -5.64 12.82
C ASP A 4 17.45 -5.17 12.51
N ASP A 5 18.46 -5.72 13.19
CA ASP A 5 19.89 -5.44 12.99
C ASP A 5 20.44 -5.84 11.60
N ASP A 6 19.73 -6.67 10.83
CA ASP A 6 20.15 -7.04 9.47
C ASP A 6 19.89 -5.92 8.45
N LEU A 7 19.06 -4.92 8.78
CA LEU A 7 18.79 -3.81 7.86
C LEU A 7 20.07 -2.97 7.65
N PRO A 8 20.55 -2.80 6.41
CA PRO A 8 21.81 -2.11 6.16
C PRO A 8 21.70 -0.60 6.41
N PHE A 9 22.83 0.01 6.75
CA PHE A 9 22.99 1.46 6.75
C PHE A 9 22.95 2.04 5.32
N GLY A 10 22.78 3.37 5.23
CA GLY A 10 22.82 4.10 3.96
C GLY A 10 21.48 4.14 3.21
N LEU A 11 20.37 3.74 3.84
CA LEU A 11 19.02 3.95 3.31
C LEU A 11 18.56 5.38 3.60
N ASP A 12 18.14 6.11 2.56
CA ASP A 12 17.90 7.56 2.66
C ASP A 12 16.59 7.92 3.38
N ASN A 13 15.58 7.04 3.31
CA ASN A 13 14.25 7.30 3.86
C ASN A 13 13.42 6.00 4.00
N ALA A 14 12.20 6.11 4.54
CA ALA A 14 11.32 4.96 4.77
C ALA A 14 10.87 4.25 3.48
N VAL A 15 10.80 4.96 2.35
CA VAL A 15 10.47 4.36 1.05
C VAL A 15 11.62 3.46 0.59
N ALA A 16 12.87 3.88 0.78
CA ALA A 16 14.04 3.04 0.53
C ALA A 16 14.03 1.79 1.42
N VAL A 17 13.70 1.94 2.72
CA VAL A 17 13.53 0.79 3.61
C VAL A 17 12.46 -0.17 3.10
N GLN A 18 11.31 0.34 2.64
CA GLN A 18 10.24 -0.50 2.09
C GLN A 18 10.70 -1.27 0.84
N ALA A 19 11.46 -0.63 -0.06
CA ALA A 19 11.96 -1.23 -1.29
C ALA A 19 12.89 -2.44 -1.05
N MET A 20 13.41 -2.62 0.18
CA MET A 20 14.22 -3.78 0.55
C MET A 20 13.42 -5.09 0.66
N PHE A 21 12.12 -5.04 0.95
CA PHE A 21 11.37 -6.23 1.40
C PHE A 21 10.62 -7.00 0.31
N PRO A 22 10.02 -6.40 -0.72
CA PRO A 22 9.28 -7.18 -1.72
C PRO A 22 10.13 -8.26 -2.42
N VAL A 23 11.40 -7.93 -2.67
CA VAL A 23 12.41 -8.82 -3.26
C VAL A 23 12.80 -10.02 -2.38
N THR A 24 12.38 -10.02 -1.11
CA THR A 24 12.69 -11.06 -0.13
C THR A 24 11.48 -11.95 0.19
N SER A 25 10.27 -11.49 -0.14
CA SER A 25 9.02 -12.24 0.05
C SER A 25 8.90 -13.38 -0.96
N ARG A 26 8.46 -14.55 -0.47
CA ARG A 26 8.24 -15.74 -1.30
C ARG A 26 6.98 -15.63 -2.15
N GLU A 27 5.96 -15.00 -1.58
CA GLU A 27 4.67 -14.75 -2.21
C GLU A 27 4.73 -13.60 -3.22
N GLU A 28 5.79 -12.78 -3.18
CA GLU A 28 6.00 -11.66 -4.10
C GLU A 28 7.14 -11.96 -5.10
N MET A 29 8.30 -11.30 -4.98
CA MET A 29 9.31 -11.30 -6.05
C MET A 29 10.37 -12.41 -5.93
N ARG A 30 10.56 -13.02 -4.75
CA ARG A 30 11.66 -13.98 -4.56
C ARG A 30 11.37 -15.34 -5.19
N GLY A 31 10.11 -15.77 -5.17
CA GLY A 31 9.64 -17.07 -5.64
C GLY A 31 9.85 -18.24 -4.67
N LEU A 32 9.14 -19.34 -4.91
CA LEU A 32 9.20 -20.55 -4.08
C LEU A 32 10.43 -21.41 -4.37
N ARG A 33 10.82 -22.24 -3.38
CA ARG A 33 11.95 -23.17 -3.53
C ARG A 33 11.73 -24.08 -4.73
N GLY A 34 12.75 -24.18 -5.59
CA GLY A 34 12.70 -25.00 -6.81
C GLY A 34 12.19 -24.28 -8.04
N TYR A 35 11.70 -23.04 -7.91
CA TYR A 35 11.32 -22.23 -9.07
C TYR A 35 12.53 -21.93 -9.95
N VAL A 36 12.26 -21.83 -11.25
CA VAL A 36 13.22 -21.45 -12.28
C VAL A 36 12.95 -20.02 -12.72
N ASP A 37 13.98 -19.35 -13.25
CA ASP A 37 13.82 -18.06 -13.91
C ASP A 37 13.26 -18.22 -15.33
N ILE A 38 13.07 -17.08 -16.02
CA ILE A 38 12.56 -17.01 -17.39
C ILE A 38 13.45 -17.76 -18.40
N PHE A 39 14.70 -18.05 -18.06
CA PHE A 39 15.64 -18.81 -18.90
C PHE A 39 15.70 -20.30 -18.52
N GLY A 40 14.81 -20.75 -17.63
CA GLY A 40 14.78 -22.12 -17.12
C GLY A 40 15.91 -22.45 -16.16
N GLN A 41 16.68 -21.47 -15.69
CA GLN A 41 17.76 -21.68 -14.73
C GLN A 41 17.20 -21.66 -13.31
N ARG A 42 17.81 -22.44 -12.42
CA ARG A 42 17.39 -22.50 -11.01
C ARG A 42 17.51 -21.12 -10.37
N ASN A 43 16.42 -20.62 -9.79
CA ASN A 43 16.47 -19.39 -9.01
C ASN A 43 17.21 -19.64 -7.68
N ALA A 44 18.50 -19.30 -7.64
CA ALA A 44 19.34 -19.52 -6.46
C ALA A 44 18.80 -18.80 -5.20
N LEU A 45 18.24 -17.59 -5.35
CA LEU A 45 17.72 -16.80 -4.22
C LEU A 45 16.48 -17.41 -3.57
N ALA A 46 15.67 -18.13 -4.35
CA ALA A 46 14.53 -18.87 -3.79
C ALA A 46 14.95 -19.96 -2.79
N SER A 47 16.22 -20.39 -2.84
CA SER A 47 16.78 -21.42 -1.95
C SER A 47 17.39 -20.87 -0.66
N VAL A 48 17.60 -19.56 -0.58
CA VAL A 48 18.13 -18.90 0.62
C VAL A 48 17.13 -19.05 1.77
N ASN A 49 17.61 -19.09 3.02
CA ASN A 49 16.74 -19.08 4.20
C ASN A 49 15.91 -17.78 4.26
N ASP A 50 14.70 -17.84 4.80
CA ASP A 50 13.76 -16.70 4.80
C ASP A 50 14.21 -15.52 5.65
N TYR A 51 15.05 -15.79 6.66
CA TYR A 51 15.58 -14.76 7.55
C TYR A 51 17.03 -14.39 7.23
N ALA A 52 17.62 -14.96 6.18
CA ALA A 52 18.97 -14.60 5.75
C ALA A 52 18.91 -13.42 4.76
N TRP A 53 18.30 -12.30 5.18
CA TRP A 53 18.06 -11.13 4.34
C TRP A 53 19.32 -10.59 3.66
N PRO A 54 20.48 -10.46 4.36
CA PRO A 54 21.71 -9.98 3.73
C PRO A 54 22.13 -10.82 2.51
N LEU A 55 22.01 -12.16 2.60
CA LEU A 55 22.36 -13.04 1.48
C LEU A 55 21.43 -12.87 0.28
N ILE A 56 20.15 -12.53 0.51
CA ILE A 56 19.19 -12.26 -0.55
C ILE A 56 19.56 -10.96 -1.26
N TRP A 57 19.78 -9.89 -0.49
CA TRP A 57 20.14 -8.58 -1.02
C TRP A 57 21.49 -8.56 -1.74
N ASP A 58 22.51 -9.20 -1.18
CA ASP A 58 23.82 -9.35 -1.83
C ASP A 58 23.70 -10.11 -3.15
N GLY A 59 22.91 -11.18 -3.16
CA GLY A 59 22.65 -11.96 -4.37
C GLY A 59 21.87 -11.17 -5.44
N LEU A 60 20.95 -10.29 -5.05
CA LEU A 60 20.26 -9.38 -5.96
C LEU A 60 21.19 -8.32 -6.51
N MET A 61 22.02 -7.71 -5.67
CA MET A 61 23.01 -6.73 -6.13
C MET A 61 24.00 -7.36 -7.11
N ALA A 62 24.45 -8.59 -6.85
CA ALA A 62 25.28 -9.34 -7.78
C ALA A 62 24.61 -9.57 -9.14
N ARG A 63 23.29 -9.83 -9.17
CA ARG A 63 22.53 -9.94 -10.42
C ARG A 63 22.45 -8.61 -11.17
N LEU A 64 22.21 -7.50 -10.47
CA LEU A 64 22.20 -6.17 -11.08
C LEU A 64 23.57 -5.84 -11.68
N LEU A 65 24.64 -6.05 -10.91
CA LEU A 65 26.01 -5.80 -11.36
C LEU A 65 26.51 -6.78 -12.43
N ALA A 66 25.80 -7.88 -12.72
CA ALA A 66 26.11 -8.75 -13.85
C ALA A 66 25.68 -8.14 -15.20
N VAL A 67 24.81 -7.13 -15.19
CA VAL A 67 24.38 -6.40 -16.39
C VAL A 67 25.29 -5.18 -16.59
N PRO A 68 26.09 -5.09 -17.68
CA PRO A 68 27.03 -3.99 -17.89
C PRO A 68 26.39 -2.60 -17.81
N ALA A 69 25.21 -2.42 -18.41
CA ALA A 69 24.50 -1.14 -18.39
C ALA A 69 24.10 -0.70 -16.96
N TYR A 70 23.80 -1.61 -16.04
CA TYR A 70 23.54 -1.23 -14.65
C TYR A 70 24.82 -0.79 -13.92
N GLN A 71 25.98 -1.36 -14.26
CA GLN A 71 27.26 -0.92 -13.68
C GLN A 71 27.52 0.55 -14.02
N ASP A 72 27.31 0.94 -15.28
CA ASP A 72 27.48 2.32 -15.74
C ASP A 72 26.47 3.27 -15.07
N LEU A 73 25.21 2.86 -14.94
CA LEU A 73 24.17 3.65 -14.26
C LEU A 73 24.47 3.84 -12.77
N PHE A 74 24.90 2.80 -12.06
CA PHE A 74 25.29 2.92 -10.65
C PHE A 74 26.52 3.79 -10.47
N ALA A 75 27.54 3.65 -11.33
CA ALA A 75 28.73 4.50 -11.27
C ALA A 75 28.40 5.98 -11.52
N ALA A 76 27.43 6.27 -12.39
CA ALA A 76 26.96 7.64 -12.63
C ALA A 76 26.15 8.20 -11.44
N ALA A 77 25.32 7.38 -10.81
CA ALA A 77 24.52 7.79 -9.64
C ALA A 77 25.35 7.92 -8.36
N TYR A 78 26.40 7.11 -8.21
CA TYR A 78 27.25 7.03 -7.02
C TYR A 78 28.74 7.12 -7.39
N PRO A 79 29.22 8.27 -7.89
CA PRO A 79 30.58 8.41 -8.42
C PRO A 79 31.69 8.21 -7.37
N ASP A 80 31.36 8.41 -6.09
CA ASP A 80 32.28 8.28 -4.96
C ASP A 80 32.25 6.89 -4.30
N VAL A 81 31.41 5.97 -4.81
CA VAL A 81 31.27 4.62 -4.27
C VAL A 81 31.93 3.62 -5.21
N PRO A 82 33.03 2.96 -4.80
CA PRO A 82 33.63 1.89 -5.57
C PRO A 82 32.63 0.76 -5.82
N ARG A 83 32.74 0.11 -6.98
CA ARG A 83 31.80 -0.95 -7.40
C ARG A 83 31.63 -2.05 -6.35
N GLU A 84 32.71 -2.46 -5.71
CA GLU A 84 32.74 -3.48 -4.67
C GLU A 84 32.03 -3.09 -3.36
N GLN A 85 31.72 -1.80 -3.19
CA GLN A 85 30.97 -1.26 -2.06
C GLN A 85 29.50 -0.96 -2.41
N LEU A 86 29.11 -1.10 -3.69
CA LEU A 86 27.71 -1.01 -4.08
C LEU A 86 26.94 -2.17 -3.46
N SER A 87 25.83 -1.82 -2.82
CA SER A 87 24.95 -2.72 -2.09
C SER A 87 23.51 -2.54 -2.55
N PHE A 88 22.63 -3.47 -2.16
CA PHE A 88 21.22 -3.35 -2.49
C PHE A 88 20.55 -2.10 -1.88
N ALA A 89 21.13 -1.49 -0.83
CA ALA A 89 20.66 -0.22 -0.30
C ALA A 89 20.74 0.91 -1.35
N HIS A 90 21.75 0.89 -2.22
CA HIS A 90 21.87 1.85 -3.33
C HIS A 90 20.76 1.64 -4.37
N ALA A 91 20.43 0.37 -4.67
CA ALA A 91 19.30 0.05 -5.54
C ALA A 91 17.97 0.49 -4.91
N ALA A 92 17.79 0.28 -3.61
CA ALA A 92 16.61 0.70 -2.87
C ALA A 92 16.46 2.23 -2.80
N ASN A 93 17.54 2.99 -2.63
CA ASN A 93 17.53 4.44 -2.70
C ASN A 93 17.16 4.94 -4.11
N ALA A 94 17.67 4.30 -5.17
CA ALA A 94 17.30 4.64 -6.53
C ALA A 94 15.80 4.38 -6.80
N LEU A 95 15.25 3.26 -6.30
CA LEU A 95 13.81 2.97 -6.36
C LEU A 95 12.99 4.02 -5.60
N ALA A 96 13.41 4.38 -4.39
CA ALA A 96 12.74 5.40 -3.59
C ALA A 96 12.74 6.77 -4.26
N ALA A 97 13.88 7.19 -4.82
CA ALA A 97 14.00 8.45 -5.57
C ALA A 97 13.05 8.46 -6.78
N TYR A 98 13.01 7.37 -7.55
CA TYR A 98 12.08 7.23 -8.67
C TYR A 98 10.62 7.32 -8.22
N GLN A 99 10.26 6.61 -7.14
CA GLN A 99 8.89 6.59 -6.62
C GLN A 99 8.44 7.96 -6.13
N MET A 100 9.31 8.66 -5.40
CA MET A 100 9.02 10.00 -4.87
C MET A 100 8.91 11.04 -5.98
N GLU A 101 9.82 11.03 -6.96
CA GLU A 101 9.81 11.99 -8.06
C GLU A 101 8.64 11.76 -9.02
N THR A 102 8.36 10.50 -9.35
CA THR A 102 7.40 10.14 -10.42
C THR A 102 5.95 10.13 -9.92
N PHE A 103 5.71 9.73 -8.67
CA PHE A 103 4.35 9.48 -8.18
C PHE A 103 3.86 10.48 -7.13
N THR A 104 4.56 11.59 -6.95
CA THR A 104 4.07 12.71 -6.13
C THR A 104 3.21 13.64 -6.98
N PHE A 105 1.89 13.49 -6.88
CA PHE A 105 0.93 14.31 -7.62
C PHE A 105 0.26 15.36 -6.71
N LEU A 106 0.38 16.64 -7.09
CA LEU A 106 -0.07 17.80 -6.30
C LEU A 106 -0.93 18.79 -7.12
N ASP A 107 -1.67 18.26 -8.09
CA ASP A 107 -2.48 19.02 -9.07
C ASP A 107 -3.95 18.59 -9.08
N SER A 108 -4.42 17.90 -8.04
CA SER A 108 -5.83 17.52 -7.91
C SER A 108 -6.75 18.76 -7.87
N PRO A 109 -8.04 18.63 -8.23
CA PRO A 109 -9.03 19.68 -8.00
C PRO A 109 -8.98 20.28 -6.59
N TRP A 110 -8.79 19.45 -5.57
CA TRP A 110 -8.61 19.91 -4.19
C TRP A 110 -7.32 20.73 -3.98
N ASP A 111 -6.19 20.29 -4.54
CA ASP A 111 -4.93 21.05 -4.46
C ASP A 111 -5.06 22.43 -5.11
N ARG A 112 -5.66 22.49 -6.31
CA ARG A 112 -5.89 23.76 -7.03
C ARG A 112 -6.85 24.68 -6.25
N TYR A 113 -7.89 24.12 -5.66
CA TYR A 113 -8.82 24.86 -4.81
C TYR A 113 -8.10 25.49 -3.61
N LEU A 114 -7.23 24.74 -2.93
CA LEU A 114 -6.42 25.24 -1.81
C LEU A 114 -5.42 26.33 -2.24
N LEU A 115 -4.96 26.31 -3.49
CA LEU A 115 -4.11 27.36 -4.08
C LEU A 115 -4.89 28.59 -4.57
N GLY A 116 -6.21 28.62 -4.39
CA GLY A 116 -7.06 29.78 -4.66
C GLY A 116 -7.90 29.69 -5.94
N ASP A 117 -7.80 28.60 -6.71
CA ASP A 117 -8.70 28.35 -7.84
C ASP A 117 -10.05 27.83 -7.35
N GLN A 118 -10.95 28.74 -6.97
CA GLN A 118 -12.28 28.39 -6.47
C GLN A 118 -13.13 27.62 -7.49
N ALA A 119 -12.83 27.74 -8.79
CA ALA A 119 -13.55 27.04 -9.84
C ALA A 119 -13.07 25.59 -10.01
N ALA A 120 -11.98 25.19 -9.36
CA ALA A 120 -11.45 23.83 -9.44
C ALA A 120 -12.36 22.81 -8.76
N LEU A 121 -13.16 23.21 -7.76
CA LEU A 121 -14.00 22.33 -6.96
C LEU A 121 -15.49 22.60 -7.24
N SER A 122 -16.26 21.55 -7.53
CA SER A 122 -17.71 21.71 -7.71
C SER A 122 -18.41 22.07 -6.40
N PRO A 123 -19.61 22.68 -6.44
CA PRO A 123 -20.41 22.92 -5.24
C PRO A 123 -20.68 21.65 -4.43
N GLU A 124 -20.90 20.52 -5.10
CA GLU A 124 -21.15 19.22 -4.46
C GLU A 124 -19.89 18.70 -3.75
N ALA A 125 -18.73 18.78 -4.40
CA ALA A 125 -17.45 18.38 -3.79
C ALA A 125 -17.05 19.32 -2.64
N LEU A 126 -17.39 20.60 -2.72
CA LEU A 126 -17.22 21.54 -1.61
C LEU A 126 -18.13 21.19 -0.42
N ALA A 127 -19.39 20.83 -0.66
CA ALA A 127 -20.29 20.32 0.39
C ALA A 127 -19.73 19.03 1.02
N GLY A 128 -19.18 18.14 0.20
CA GLY A 128 -18.47 16.95 0.65
C GLY A 128 -17.27 17.26 1.54
N ALA A 129 -16.44 18.23 1.15
CA ALA A 129 -15.30 18.68 1.96
C ALA A 129 -15.78 19.22 3.32
N GLN A 130 -16.86 20.00 3.35
CA GLN A 130 -17.43 20.53 4.60
C GLN A 130 -17.93 19.42 5.53
N LEU A 131 -18.54 18.36 4.98
CA LEU A 131 -18.91 17.17 5.75
C LEU A 131 -17.67 16.44 6.28
N PHE A 132 -16.70 16.18 5.41
CA PHE A 132 -15.45 15.46 5.70
C PHE A 132 -14.65 16.08 6.85
N TYR A 133 -14.49 17.41 6.81
CA TYR A 133 -13.80 18.19 7.86
C TYR A 133 -14.70 18.58 9.04
N GLY A 134 -16.00 18.26 8.96
CA GLY A 134 -17.01 18.64 9.93
C GLY A 134 -17.74 17.42 10.50
N ALA A 135 -19.05 17.37 10.28
CA ALA A 135 -19.96 16.45 10.95
C ALA A 135 -19.70 14.96 10.66
N ALA A 136 -19.09 14.62 9.51
CA ALA A 136 -18.75 13.24 9.20
C ALA A 136 -17.49 12.74 9.94
N GLY A 137 -16.69 13.65 10.51
CA GLY A 137 -15.55 13.30 11.36
C GLY A 137 -14.35 12.67 10.65
N CYS A 138 -14.39 12.51 9.32
CA CYS A 138 -13.35 11.81 8.54
C CYS A 138 -11.94 12.39 8.77
N ALA A 139 -11.84 13.72 8.86
CA ALA A 139 -10.58 14.43 9.05
C ALA A 139 -9.91 14.20 10.42
N GLN A 140 -10.57 13.53 11.37
CA GLN A 140 -9.96 13.16 12.65
C GLN A 140 -8.76 12.23 12.45
N CYS A 141 -8.86 11.28 11.51
CA CYS A 141 -7.76 10.42 11.10
C CYS A 141 -7.21 10.84 9.73
N HIS A 142 -8.05 11.30 8.81
CA HIS A 142 -7.66 11.68 7.46
C HIS A 142 -7.40 13.19 7.30
N GLY A 143 -6.58 13.76 8.17
CA GLY A 143 -6.24 15.19 8.19
C GLY A 143 -4.93 15.56 7.49
N GLY A 144 -4.69 16.87 7.36
CA GLY A 144 -3.43 17.42 6.89
C GLY A 144 -3.15 17.23 5.38
N PRO A 145 -1.93 17.54 4.90
CA PRO A 145 -1.60 17.55 3.48
C PRO A 145 -1.69 16.18 2.77
N LEU A 146 -1.55 15.09 3.54
CA LEU A 146 -1.65 13.71 3.04
C LEU A 146 -3.06 13.13 3.21
N LEU A 147 -3.94 13.83 3.95
CA LEU A 147 -5.25 13.31 4.34
C LEU A 147 -5.09 12.00 5.12
N SER A 148 -4.14 12.02 6.06
CA SER A 148 -3.75 10.91 6.92
C SER A 148 -2.90 11.44 8.08
N ASP A 149 -3.20 10.97 9.28
CA ASP A 149 -2.44 11.15 10.51
C ASP A 149 -1.24 10.17 10.62
N LEU A 150 -1.14 9.22 9.69
CA LEU A 150 -0.18 8.11 9.68
C LEU A 150 -0.21 7.25 10.96
N GLN A 151 -1.27 7.34 11.77
CA GLN A 151 -1.49 6.53 12.96
C GLN A 151 -2.18 5.21 12.61
N PHE A 152 -2.35 4.34 13.61
CA PHE A 152 -2.94 3.02 13.46
C PHE A 152 -4.31 2.99 14.11
N HIS A 153 -5.32 2.54 13.38
CA HIS A 153 -6.71 2.48 13.87
C HIS A 153 -7.36 1.17 13.46
N ASN A 154 -8.17 0.62 14.36
CA ASN A 154 -9.08 -0.48 14.04
C ASN A 154 -10.47 0.10 13.72
N ILE A 155 -10.85 0.01 12.44
CA ILE A 155 -12.15 0.46 11.95
C ILE A 155 -13.13 -0.70 11.73
N GLY A 156 -12.83 -1.91 12.21
CA GLY A 156 -13.74 -3.05 12.16
C GLY A 156 -13.91 -3.69 10.78
N VAL A 157 -12.93 -3.54 9.88
CA VAL A 157 -12.97 -4.15 8.54
C VAL A 157 -13.06 -5.68 8.67
N PRO A 158 -13.97 -6.34 7.92
CA PRO A 158 -14.08 -7.79 7.98
C PRO A 158 -12.77 -8.44 7.55
N GLN A 159 -12.29 -9.40 8.35
CA GLN A 159 -11.06 -10.12 8.07
C GLN A 159 -11.26 -11.06 6.88
N ILE A 160 -10.44 -10.90 5.84
CA ILE A 160 -10.48 -11.69 4.61
C ILE A 160 -9.05 -12.05 4.29
N GLY A 161 -8.83 -13.33 3.97
CA GLY A 161 -7.49 -13.86 3.75
C GLY A 161 -6.76 -14.23 5.04
N PRO A 162 -5.67 -15.00 4.93
CA PRO A 162 -5.07 -15.68 6.07
C PRO A 162 -4.12 -14.84 6.94
N GLY A 163 -3.95 -13.54 6.71
CA GLY A 163 -2.81 -12.81 7.32
C GLY A 163 -1.47 -13.38 6.80
N LYS A 164 -0.36 -13.29 7.58
CA LYS A 164 0.90 -13.93 7.15
C LYS A 164 1.36 -15.05 8.09
N GLY A 165 1.74 -16.18 7.51
CA GLY A 165 2.46 -17.24 8.20
C GLY A 165 1.60 -17.96 9.23
N LEU A 166 1.92 -17.83 10.52
CA LEU A 166 1.20 -18.51 11.61
C LEU A 166 0.01 -17.70 12.14
N GLU A 167 -0.29 -16.57 11.51
CA GLU A 167 -1.38 -15.67 11.92
C GLU A 167 -2.75 -16.13 11.40
N GLU A 168 -2.79 -17.12 10.50
CA GLU A 168 -4.04 -17.59 9.91
C GLU A 168 -5.05 -18.01 10.98
N PRO A 169 -6.32 -17.61 10.85
CA PRO A 169 -6.94 -16.92 9.70
C PRO A 169 -6.97 -15.37 9.82
N TYR A 170 -6.14 -14.76 10.65
CA TYR A 170 -6.23 -13.33 11.00
C TYR A 170 -5.05 -12.51 10.48
N ASP A 171 -5.30 -11.27 10.06
CA ASP A 171 -4.25 -10.25 9.98
C ASP A 171 -4.32 -9.37 11.22
N PHE A 172 -3.40 -9.61 12.17
CA PHE A 172 -3.38 -8.85 13.43
C PHE A 172 -3.00 -7.38 13.27
N GLY A 173 -2.59 -6.93 12.07
CA GLY A 173 -2.21 -5.55 11.81
C GLY A 173 -1.05 -5.13 12.71
N ARG A 174 -1.19 -3.97 13.38
CA ARG A 174 -0.16 -3.39 14.24
C ARG A 174 0.27 -4.31 15.39
N ALA A 175 -0.66 -5.09 15.95
CA ALA A 175 -0.38 -5.99 17.07
C ALA A 175 0.66 -7.07 16.75
N ARG A 176 0.86 -7.41 15.49
CA ARG A 176 1.96 -8.30 15.08
C ARG A 176 3.32 -7.78 15.53
N GLU A 177 3.52 -6.47 15.38
CA GLU A 177 4.81 -5.84 15.65
C GLU A 177 4.94 -5.43 17.13
N THR A 178 3.83 -5.10 17.79
CA THR A 178 3.85 -4.59 19.17
C THR A 178 3.59 -5.66 20.22
N GLY A 179 2.87 -6.73 19.87
CA GLY A 179 2.36 -7.73 20.81
C GLY A 179 1.27 -7.21 21.75
N ASP A 180 0.80 -5.97 21.55
CA ASP A 180 -0.21 -5.33 22.41
C ASP A 180 -1.64 -5.69 21.94
N PRO A 181 -2.49 -6.28 22.78
CA PRO A 181 -3.90 -6.49 22.45
C PRO A 181 -4.67 -5.21 22.08
N GLY A 182 -4.22 -4.04 22.56
CA GLY A 182 -4.77 -2.73 22.21
C GLY A 182 -4.50 -2.29 20.76
N ASP A 183 -3.62 -3.00 20.05
CA ASP A 183 -3.26 -2.75 18.64
C ASP A 183 -3.88 -3.78 17.68
N LEU A 184 -4.68 -4.73 18.18
CA LEU A 184 -5.24 -5.81 17.36
C LEU A 184 -6.06 -5.24 16.19
N PHE A 185 -5.80 -5.71 14.98
CA PHE A 185 -6.51 -5.31 13.76
C PHE A 185 -6.42 -3.80 13.45
N ALA A 186 -5.48 -3.09 14.08
CA ALA A 186 -5.23 -1.69 13.78
C ALA A 186 -4.29 -1.58 12.59
N PHE A 187 -4.67 -0.80 11.58
CA PHE A 187 -3.89 -0.57 10.38
C PHE A 187 -3.58 0.91 10.23
N ARG A 188 -2.44 1.21 9.58
CA ARG A 188 -2.03 2.59 9.35
C ARG A 188 -3.05 3.31 8.47
N THR A 189 -3.51 4.49 8.87
CA THR A 189 -4.37 5.35 8.05
C THR A 189 -3.72 5.62 6.69
N PRO A 190 -4.26 5.13 5.57
CA PRO A 190 -3.70 5.41 4.26
C PRO A 190 -3.96 6.87 3.85
N PRO A 191 -3.02 7.54 3.17
CA PRO A 191 -3.31 8.81 2.49
C PRO A 191 -4.48 8.65 1.52
N LEU A 192 -5.37 9.65 1.42
CA LEU A 192 -6.56 9.61 0.54
C LEU A 192 -6.34 10.24 -0.84
N ARG A 193 -5.13 10.72 -1.14
CA ARG A 193 -4.80 11.21 -2.49
C ARG A 193 -5.00 10.08 -3.50
N ASN A 194 -5.74 10.37 -4.58
CA ASN A 194 -6.10 9.40 -5.63
C ASN A 194 -6.97 8.22 -5.16
N VAL A 195 -7.63 8.28 -3.99
CA VAL A 195 -8.40 7.15 -3.44
C VAL A 195 -9.50 6.65 -4.37
N ALA A 196 -10.04 7.48 -5.26
CA ALA A 196 -11.08 7.10 -6.20
C ALA A 196 -10.62 6.10 -7.29
N ILE A 197 -9.31 5.98 -7.53
CA ILE A 197 -8.73 5.15 -8.61
C ILE A 197 -7.82 4.02 -8.12
N THR A 198 -7.83 3.72 -6.81
CA THR A 198 -6.93 2.73 -6.19
C THR A 198 -7.67 1.56 -5.55
N GLY A 199 -8.86 1.24 -6.06
CA GLY A 199 -9.61 0.07 -5.60
C GLY A 199 -8.89 -1.25 -5.93
N PRO A 200 -9.27 -2.36 -5.27
CA PRO A 200 -10.25 -2.44 -4.19
C PRO A 200 -9.76 -1.80 -2.89
N TRP A 201 -10.68 -1.48 -1.98
CA TRP A 201 -10.40 -0.67 -0.78
C TRP A 201 -10.23 -1.51 0.49
N MET A 202 -9.59 -0.90 1.49
CA MET A 202 -9.10 -1.49 2.75
C MET A 202 -7.81 -2.30 2.59
N HIS A 203 -7.20 -2.72 3.72
CA HIS A 203 -5.92 -3.44 3.72
C HIS A 203 -5.97 -4.80 3.00
N ASN A 204 -7.15 -5.40 2.92
CA ASN A 204 -7.40 -6.73 2.36
C ASN A 204 -8.31 -6.69 1.11
N GLY A 205 -8.63 -5.50 0.58
CA GLY A 205 -9.48 -5.37 -0.61
C GLY A 205 -10.95 -5.76 -0.39
N ALA A 206 -11.46 -5.71 0.84
CA ALA A 206 -12.84 -6.08 1.18
C ALA A 206 -13.91 -5.39 0.31
N TYR A 207 -13.72 -4.12 -0.04
CA TYR A 207 -14.74 -3.37 -0.77
C TYR A 207 -14.33 -3.14 -2.22
N LEU A 208 -15.21 -3.47 -3.17
CA LEU A 208 -15.01 -3.21 -4.61
C LEU A 208 -15.51 -1.84 -5.09
N THR A 209 -16.11 -1.05 -4.20
CA THR A 209 -16.53 0.32 -4.54
C THR A 209 -16.13 1.27 -3.43
N LEU A 210 -15.74 2.49 -3.81
CA LEU A 210 -15.44 3.55 -2.85
C LEU A 210 -16.66 3.86 -1.97
N GLU A 211 -17.87 3.80 -2.53
CA GLU A 211 -19.10 3.99 -1.76
C GLU A 211 -19.26 2.94 -0.66
N ALA A 212 -19.01 1.66 -0.93
CA ALA A 212 -19.09 0.63 0.09
C ALA A 212 -18.03 0.83 1.18
N ALA A 213 -16.82 1.27 0.81
CA ALA A 213 -15.79 1.65 1.78
C ALA A 213 -16.22 2.85 2.65
N VAL A 214 -16.81 3.90 2.07
CA VAL A 214 -17.36 5.04 2.81
C VAL A 214 -18.48 4.60 3.74
N ARG A 215 -19.40 3.76 3.27
CA ARG A 215 -20.51 3.23 4.08
C ARG A 215 -20.03 2.38 5.24
N HIS A 216 -18.95 1.62 5.08
CA HIS A 216 -18.29 0.94 6.19
C HIS A 216 -17.82 1.91 7.27
N HIS A 217 -17.19 3.03 6.89
CA HIS A 217 -16.75 4.03 7.88
C HIS A 217 -17.91 4.70 8.62
N LEU A 218 -19.09 4.79 7.99
CA LEU A 218 -20.28 5.39 8.61
C LEU A 218 -20.96 4.46 9.62
N ASP A 219 -20.96 3.14 9.39
CA ASP A 219 -21.47 2.17 10.35
C ASP A 219 -20.77 0.81 10.19
N PRO A 220 -19.59 0.61 10.82
CA PRO A 220 -18.84 -0.62 10.67
C PRO A 220 -19.61 -1.86 11.15
N ALA A 221 -20.40 -1.71 12.21
CA ALA A 221 -21.16 -2.83 12.79
C ALA A 221 -22.23 -3.31 11.82
N GLN A 222 -23.01 -2.40 11.24
CA GLN A 222 -24.02 -2.74 10.24
C GLN A 222 -23.39 -3.23 8.93
N ALA A 223 -22.28 -2.61 8.51
CA ALA A 223 -21.56 -2.98 7.29
C ALA A 223 -21.02 -4.41 7.35
N VAL A 224 -20.44 -4.83 8.48
CA VAL A 224 -20.00 -6.21 8.69
C VAL A 224 -21.18 -7.16 8.82
N ALA A 225 -22.24 -6.78 9.57
CA ALA A 225 -23.42 -7.62 9.76
C ALA A 225 -24.16 -7.96 8.47
N THR A 226 -24.03 -7.11 7.44
CA THR A 226 -24.67 -7.27 6.13
C THR A 226 -23.67 -7.50 4.99
N TYR A 227 -22.43 -7.83 5.33
CA TYR A 227 -21.36 -8.00 4.37
C TYR A 227 -21.63 -9.17 3.41
N ASP A 228 -21.53 -8.92 2.11
CA ASP A 228 -21.76 -9.91 1.05
C ASP A 228 -20.44 -10.36 0.43
N LEU A 229 -20.00 -11.58 0.73
CA LEU A 229 -18.77 -12.17 0.17
C LEU A 229 -18.78 -12.28 -1.36
N ARG A 230 -19.96 -12.27 -2.00
CA ARG A 230 -20.06 -12.31 -3.47
C ARG A 230 -19.50 -11.06 -4.14
N GLN A 231 -19.26 -9.99 -3.37
CA GLN A 231 -18.56 -8.83 -3.87
C GLN A 231 -17.06 -9.09 -4.07
N LEU A 232 -16.46 -10.09 -3.44
CA LEU A 232 -15.02 -10.31 -3.54
C LEU A 232 -14.60 -10.75 -4.94
N SER A 233 -13.35 -10.43 -5.30
CA SER A 233 -12.73 -11.03 -6.48
C SER A 233 -12.59 -12.55 -6.28
N PRO A 234 -12.57 -13.36 -7.36
CA PRO A 234 -12.39 -14.81 -7.23
C PRO A 234 -11.14 -15.19 -6.42
N LEU A 235 -10.03 -14.46 -6.63
CA LEU A 235 -8.79 -14.67 -5.89
C LEU A 235 -8.96 -14.41 -4.39
N LEU A 236 -9.65 -13.33 -3.99
CA LEU A 236 -9.88 -13.05 -2.56
C LEU A 236 -10.89 -14.01 -1.93
N LEU A 237 -11.86 -14.50 -2.70
CA LEU A 237 -12.84 -15.46 -2.22
C LEU A 237 -12.21 -16.83 -1.92
N GLU A 238 -11.18 -17.23 -2.67
CA GLU A 238 -10.43 -18.46 -2.42
C GLU A 238 -9.62 -18.40 -1.11
N GLU A 239 -9.27 -17.20 -0.66
CA GLU A 239 -8.51 -16.95 0.58
C GLU A 239 -9.42 -16.77 1.81
N ASP A 240 -10.75 -16.68 1.63
CA ASP A 240 -11.68 -16.49 2.74
C ASP A 240 -11.78 -17.75 3.62
N SER A 241 -11.79 -17.56 4.94
CA SER A 241 -11.90 -18.67 5.90
C SER A 241 -13.30 -19.30 5.93
N GLY A 242 -14.33 -18.59 5.45
CA GLY A 242 -15.72 -18.98 5.56
C GLY A 242 -16.30 -18.92 6.98
N ASP A 243 -15.53 -18.45 7.97
CA ASP A 243 -15.94 -18.40 9.37
C ASP A 243 -16.45 -16.98 9.76
N PRO A 244 -17.75 -16.83 10.09
CA PRO A 244 -18.30 -15.55 10.53
C PRO A 244 -17.63 -14.97 11.79
N ALA A 245 -17.04 -15.81 12.64
CA ALA A 245 -16.28 -15.36 13.80
C ALA A 245 -15.00 -14.61 13.37
N VAL A 246 -14.37 -15.06 12.27
CA VAL A 246 -13.20 -14.39 11.69
C VAL A 246 -13.59 -13.02 11.13
N HIS A 247 -14.69 -12.96 10.37
CA HIS A 247 -15.20 -11.71 9.79
C HIS A 247 -15.50 -10.64 10.85
N THR A 248 -15.94 -11.04 12.04
CA THR A 248 -16.36 -10.11 13.11
C THR A 248 -15.26 -9.82 14.15
N ALA A 249 -14.09 -10.48 14.07
CA ALA A 249 -13.05 -10.38 15.08
C ALA A 249 -12.55 -8.95 15.31
N ALA A 250 -12.43 -8.16 14.24
CA ALA A 250 -12.01 -6.76 14.34
C ALA A 250 -13.00 -5.91 15.16
N LEU A 251 -14.31 -6.14 15.05
CA LEU A 251 -15.33 -5.44 15.85
C LEU A 251 -15.30 -5.84 17.33
N ALA A 252 -14.86 -7.06 17.64
CA ALA A 252 -14.81 -7.58 19.00
C ALA A 252 -13.53 -7.18 19.75
N ALA A 253 -12.53 -6.62 19.06
CA ALA A 253 -11.24 -6.30 19.65
C ALA A 253 -11.27 -5.03 20.52
N PRO A 254 -10.45 -4.95 21.59
CA PRO A 254 -10.36 -3.76 22.45
C PRO A 254 -9.95 -2.47 21.73
N SER A 255 -9.28 -2.62 20.59
CA SER A 255 -8.80 -1.53 19.74
C SER A 255 -9.90 -0.87 18.90
N PHE A 256 -11.07 -1.50 18.75
CA PHE A 256 -12.17 -0.97 17.93
C PHE A 256 -12.87 0.20 18.65
N ALA A 257 -12.92 1.36 18.00
CA ALA A 257 -13.49 2.57 18.59
C ALA A 257 -14.19 3.49 17.58
N MET A 258 -14.85 2.93 16.57
CA MET A 258 -15.60 3.70 15.57
C MET A 258 -17.10 3.81 15.92
N PRO A 259 -17.64 5.02 16.11
CA PRO A 259 -19.09 5.22 16.27
C PRO A 259 -19.82 5.18 14.92
N ALA A 260 -21.13 4.95 14.97
CA ALA A 260 -22.00 5.15 13.81
C ALA A 260 -22.24 6.65 13.54
N VAL A 261 -22.32 7.01 12.27
CA VAL A 261 -22.56 8.36 11.76
C VAL A 261 -23.68 8.31 10.73
N ASP A 262 -24.81 8.95 11.06
CA ASP A 262 -25.96 9.02 10.16
C ASP A 262 -25.77 10.12 9.11
N LEU A 263 -25.66 9.71 7.85
CA LEU A 263 -25.68 10.60 6.69
C LEU A 263 -26.77 10.20 5.70
N THR A 264 -27.40 11.18 5.07
CA THR A 264 -28.34 10.96 3.97
C THR A 264 -27.59 10.49 2.71
N ALA A 265 -28.33 9.91 1.76
CA ALA A 265 -27.75 9.52 0.48
C ALA A 265 -27.12 10.70 -0.29
N ALA A 266 -27.69 11.91 -0.15
CA ALA A 266 -27.13 13.12 -0.77
C ALA A 266 -25.80 13.53 -0.12
N GLU A 267 -25.68 13.40 1.20
CA GLU A 267 -24.43 13.68 1.93
C GLU A 267 -23.35 12.66 1.62
N VAL A 268 -23.70 11.37 1.48
CA VAL A 268 -22.77 10.33 1.02
C VAL A 268 -22.29 10.64 -0.41
N ALA A 269 -23.19 11.03 -1.31
CA ALA A 269 -22.83 11.42 -2.67
C ALA A 269 -21.89 12.65 -2.69
N ALA A 270 -22.11 13.63 -1.81
CA ALA A 270 -21.23 14.78 -1.67
C ALA A 270 -19.84 14.37 -1.15
N LEU A 271 -19.75 13.48 -0.15
CA LEU A 271 -18.47 12.92 0.30
C LEU A 271 -17.72 12.22 -0.83
N LEU A 272 -18.42 11.40 -1.64
CA LEU A 272 -17.81 10.75 -2.80
C LEU A 272 -17.32 11.75 -3.84
N ALA A 273 -18.06 12.82 -4.10
CA ALA A 273 -17.62 13.90 -4.99
C ALA A 273 -16.35 14.61 -4.45
N PHE A 274 -16.24 14.77 -3.13
CA PHE A 274 -15.02 15.28 -2.53
C PHE A 274 -13.84 14.31 -2.66
N LEU A 275 -14.05 13.02 -2.39
CA LEU A 275 -12.99 12.01 -2.54
C LEU A 275 -12.52 11.86 -3.99
N ASP A 276 -13.43 12.02 -4.97
CA ASP A 276 -13.08 12.08 -6.39
C ASP A 276 -12.22 13.31 -6.72
N ALA A 277 -12.53 14.46 -6.13
CA ALA A 277 -11.75 15.70 -6.26
C ALA A 277 -10.33 15.62 -5.65
N LEU A 278 -9.99 14.54 -4.93
CA LEU A 278 -8.63 14.23 -4.48
C LEU A 278 -7.79 13.51 -5.54
N THR A 279 -8.38 13.21 -6.70
CA THR A 279 -7.71 12.53 -7.81
C THR A 279 -6.96 13.55 -8.66
N SER A 280 -5.65 13.36 -8.76
CA SER A 280 -4.82 14.09 -9.70
C SER A 280 -5.16 13.66 -11.13
N PRO A 281 -5.41 14.61 -12.05
CA PRO A 281 -5.48 14.29 -13.48
C PRO A 281 -4.21 13.62 -14.01
N SER A 282 -3.04 14.00 -13.47
CA SER A 282 -1.74 13.43 -13.83
C SER A 282 -1.55 11.98 -13.34
N ALA A 283 -2.34 11.53 -12.35
CA ALA A 283 -2.33 10.15 -11.88
C ALA A 283 -3.22 9.21 -12.72
N ALA A 284 -4.05 9.74 -13.61
CA ALA A 284 -4.98 8.94 -14.40
C ALA A 284 -4.31 8.15 -15.53
N ASP A 285 -3.17 8.63 -16.05
CA ASP A 285 -2.39 7.95 -17.09
C ASP A 285 -0.90 7.89 -16.74
N LEU A 286 -0.46 6.71 -16.32
CA LEU A 286 0.92 6.43 -15.96
C LEU A 286 1.71 5.74 -17.09
N ALA A 287 1.17 5.67 -18.31
CA ALA A 287 1.85 5.00 -19.43
C ALA A 287 3.24 5.60 -19.72
N HIS A 288 3.42 6.90 -19.49
CA HIS A 288 4.69 7.60 -19.64
C HIS A 288 5.79 7.12 -18.67
N THR A 289 5.41 6.43 -17.59
CA THR A 289 6.34 5.87 -16.60
C THR A 289 6.88 4.49 -17.02
N ILE A 290 6.28 3.87 -18.05
CA ILE A 290 6.69 2.57 -18.55
C ILE A 290 7.85 2.77 -19.53
N PRO A 291 9.05 2.25 -19.24
CA PRO A 291 10.19 2.40 -20.14
C PRO A 291 9.97 1.58 -21.42
N THR A 292 10.55 2.01 -22.54
CA THR A 292 10.46 1.26 -23.80
C THR A 292 11.33 0.00 -23.82
N ALA A 293 12.36 -0.06 -22.97
CA ALA A 293 13.25 -1.18 -22.77
C ALA A 293 13.90 -1.12 -21.38
N VAL A 294 14.37 -2.26 -20.87
CA VAL A 294 15.15 -2.32 -19.63
C VAL A 294 16.63 -2.65 -19.91
N PRO A 295 17.58 -2.20 -19.05
CA PRO A 295 19.01 -2.47 -19.24
C PRO A 295 19.40 -3.94 -19.38
N SER A 296 18.59 -4.86 -18.85
CA SER A 296 18.81 -6.31 -18.99
C SER A 296 18.44 -6.86 -20.37
N GLY A 297 17.73 -6.10 -21.21
CA GLY A 297 17.20 -6.56 -22.50
C GLY A 297 15.95 -7.45 -22.40
N LEU A 298 15.41 -7.65 -21.20
CA LEU A 298 14.14 -8.36 -21.01
C LEU A 298 12.96 -7.54 -21.53
N THR A 299 11.84 -8.21 -21.82
CA THR A 299 10.58 -7.54 -22.17
C THR A 299 10.05 -6.75 -20.98
N VAL A 300 9.56 -5.54 -21.26
CA VAL A 300 8.91 -4.69 -20.26
C VAL A 300 7.51 -5.25 -19.99
N GLY A 301 7.13 -5.33 -18.71
CA GLY A 301 5.80 -5.82 -18.28
C GLY A 301 5.78 -7.23 -17.68
N GLY A 302 6.89 -7.98 -17.73
CA GLY A 302 6.88 -9.40 -17.36
C GLY A 302 6.13 -10.25 -18.39
N ASN A 303 6.23 -11.57 -18.29
CA ASN A 303 5.44 -12.50 -19.13
C ASN A 303 4.06 -12.73 -18.50
#